data_AF-A0A382ZAN8-F1
#
_entry.id   AF-A0A382ZAN8-F1
#
_cell.length_a   1.000
_cell.length_b   1.000
_cell.length_c   1.000
_cell.angle_alpha   90.00
_cell.angle_beta   90.00
_cell.angle_gamma   90.00
#
_symmetry.space_group_name_H-M   'P 1'
#
loop_
_entity.id
_entity.type
_entity.pdbx_description
1 polymer ?
#
loop_
_entity_poly.entity_id
_entity_poly.type
_entity_poly.pdbx_seq_one_letter_code
_entity_poly.pdbx_strand_id
1 'polypeptide(L)'
;MQVSIKGPSDFVSSADKKVEENLINELSKARPDYSILSEEIGEIKNKNTECKWIIDPIDGTLNFLNGIPHFAISVALEKNNQIICGVVFDPIKNEMFLAEKDQGAYLNNQKITVSKRKKI
;
A
#
# COMPACT_ATOMS: atom_id res chain seq x y z
N MET A 1 2.57 -13.00 -35.51
CA MET A 1 2.66 -12.71 -34.06
C MET A 1 3.32 -11.35 -33.90
N GLN A 2 2.54 -10.28 -33.75
CA GLN A 2 3.09 -8.97 -33.42
C GLN A 2 3.37 -8.94 -31.91
N VAL A 3 4.65 -9.00 -31.55
CA VAL A 3 5.09 -8.67 -30.19
C VAL A 3 5.22 -7.16 -30.17
N SER A 4 4.20 -6.46 -29.66
CA SER A 4 4.38 -5.07 -29.24
C SER A 4 5.37 -5.09 -28.08
N ILE A 5 6.53 -4.47 -28.28
CA ILE A 5 7.51 -4.22 -27.22
C ILE A 5 6.85 -3.18 -26.31
N LYS A 6 6.07 -3.65 -25.32
CA LYS A 6 5.55 -2.79 -24.25
C LYS A 6 6.75 -2.15 -23.56
N GLY A 7 6.75 -0.83 -23.45
CA GLY A 7 7.84 -0.13 -22.77
C GLY A 7 7.85 -0.45 -21.27
N PRO A 8 8.97 -0.25 -20.56
CA PRO A 8 9.01 -0.38 -19.10
C PRO A 8 7.87 0.38 -18.41
N SER A 9 7.53 1.57 -18.91
CA SER A 9 6.40 2.39 -18.45
C SER A 9 5.04 1.71 -18.58
N ASP A 10 4.79 0.97 -19.67
CA ASP A 10 3.52 0.26 -19.87
C ASP A 10 3.39 -0.94 -18.94
N PHE A 11 4.51 -1.62 -18.64
CA PHE A 11 4.54 -2.72 -17.70
C PHE A 11 4.20 -2.27 -16.29
N VAL A 12 4.77 -1.15 -15.87
CA VAL A 12 4.52 -0.59 -14.54
C VAL A 12 3.09 -0.11 -14.40
N SER A 13 2.58 0.66 -15.36
CA SER A 13 1.16 1.04 -15.38
C SER A 13 0.22 -0.17 -15.32
N SER A 14 0.58 -1.31 -15.93
CA SER A 14 -0.23 -2.53 -15.85
C SER A 14 -0.13 -3.26 -14.50
N ALA A 15 1.04 -3.20 -13.85
CA ALA A 15 1.25 -3.81 -12.53
C ALA A 15 0.56 -2.98 -11.44
N ASP A 16 0.77 -1.66 -11.44
CA ASP A 16 0.10 -0.71 -10.55
C ASP A 16 -1.41 -0.88 -10.58
N LYS A 17 -2.02 -0.82 -11.78
CA LYS A 17 -3.47 -1.01 -11.96
C LYS A 17 -3.95 -2.34 -11.41
N LYS A 18 -3.20 -3.43 -11.65
CA LYS A 18 -3.60 -4.75 -11.18
C LYS A 18 -3.52 -4.85 -9.66
N VAL A 19 -2.49 -4.28 -9.03
CA VAL A 19 -2.38 -4.28 -7.56
C VAL A 19 -3.49 -3.41 -6.97
N GLU A 20 -3.70 -2.21 -7.51
CA GLU A 20 -4.75 -1.29 -7.10
C GLU A 20 -6.14 -1.93 -7.18
N GLU A 21 -6.50 -2.51 -8.34
CA GLU A 21 -7.79 -3.18 -8.53
C GLU A 21 -8.01 -4.30 -7.48
N ASN A 22 -6.96 -5.09 -7.19
CA ASN A 22 -7.05 -6.14 -6.19
C ASN A 22 -7.24 -5.57 -4.78
N LEU A 23 -6.48 -4.54 -4.41
CA LEU A 23 -6.61 -3.88 -3.10
C LEU A 23 -8.02 -3.30 -2.92
N ILE A 24 -8.52 -2.54 -3.90
CA ILE A 24 -9.86 -1.95 -3.85
C ILE A 24 -10.92 -3.03 -3.71
N ASN A 25 -10.82 -4.11 -4.50
CA ASN A 25 -11.78 -5.20 -4.47
C ASN A 25 -11.82 -5.90 -3.10
N GLU A 26 -10.66 -6.25 -2.54
CA GLU A 26 -10.59 -6.95 -1.26
C GLU A 26 -10.98 -6.05 -0.08
N LEU A 27 -10.55 -4.79 -0.07
CA LEU A 27 -10.93 -3.82 0.97
C LEU A 27 -12.43 -3.49 0.93
N SER A 28 -13.00 -3.34 -0.26
CA SER A 28 -14.45 -3.11 -0.44
C SER A 28 -15.28 -4.32 -0.01
N LYS A 29 -14.81 -5.55 -0.27
CA LYS A 29 -15.48 -6.77 0.25
C LYS A 29 -15.42 -6.85 1.77
N ALA A 30 -14.27 -6.52 2.36
CA ALA A 30 -14.08 -6.58 3.80
C ALA A 30 -14.90 -5.51 4.54
N ARG A 31 -14.97 -4.28 3.99
CA ARG A 31 -15.66 -3.13 4.58
C ARG A 31 -16.35 -2.29 3.48
N PRO A 32 -17.56 -2.69 3.04
CA PRO A 32 -18.23 -2.05 1.90
C PRO A 32 -18.65 -0.61 2.14
N ASP A 33 -18.80 -0.19 3.40
CA ASP A 33 -19.20 1.17 3.74
C ASP A 33 -18.02 2.16 3.83
N TYR A 34 -16.76 1.68 3.83
CA TYR A 34 -15.59 2.54 4.04
C TYR A 34 -15.18 3.21 2.73
N SER A 35 -14.80 4.48 2.80
CA SER A 35 -14.24 5.18 1.64
C SER A 35 -12.83 4.67 1.34
N ILE A 36 -12.34 4.87 0.11
CA ILE A 36 -10.99 4.48 -0.30
C ILE A 36 -10.33 5.68 -0.98
N LEU A 37 -9.10 5.99 -0.59
CA LEU A 37 -8.23 6.98 -1.23
C LEU A 37 -7.05 6.23 -1.83
N SER A 38 -6.92 6.27 -3.14
CA SER A 38 -5.81 5.67 -3.89
C SER A 38 -4.99 6.75 -4.58
N GLU A 39 -3.69 6.50 -4.75
CA GLU A 39 -2.79 7.39 -5.50
C GLU A 39 -3.21 7.56 -6.97
N GLU A 40 -3.58 6.47 -7.66
CA GLU A 40 -3.79 6.49 -9.11
C GLU A 40 -5.21 6.96 -9.52
N ILE A 41 -6.26 6.46 -8.84
CA ILE A 41 -7.65 6.80 -9.19
C ILE A 41 -8.29 7.88 -8.31
N GLY A 42 -7.62 8.30 -7.23
CA GLY A 42 -8.15 9.26 -6.27
C GLY A 42 -9.14 8.65 -5.26
N GLU A 43 -10.17 9.41 -4.88
CA GLU A 43 -11.07 9.07 -3.77
C GLU A 43 -12.39 8.42 -4.24
N ILE A 44 -12.63 7.19 -3.79
CA ILE A 44 -13.92 6.50 -3.84
C ILE A 44 -14.66 6.79 -2.53
N LYS A 45 -15.68 7.65 -2.60
CA LYS A 45 -16.52 8.01 -1.45
C LYS A 45 -17.62 6.99 -1.23
N ASN A 46 -17.72 6.44 -0.02
CA ASN A 46 -18.79 5.56 0.42
C ASN A 46 -19.60 6.20 1.57
N LYS A 47 -20.59 5.46 2.09
CA LYS A 47 -21.53 5.97 3.10
C LYS A 47 -20.86 6.39 4.41
N ASN A 48 -19.76 5.73 4.78
CA ASN A 48 -19.03 6.06 5.98
C ASN A 48 -18.00 7.17 5.68
N THR A 49 -18.22 8.33 6.29
CA THR A 49 -17.33 9.49 6.22
C THR A 49 -16.24 9.48 7.30
N GLU A 50 -16.39 8.65 8.32
CA GLU A 50 -15.45 8.55 9.44
C GLU A 50 -14.28 7.61 9.13
N CYS A 51 -14.50 6.58 8.32
CA CYS A 51 -13.52 5.54 8.02
C CYS A 51 -13.13 5.53 6.54
N LYS A 52 -11.82 5.54 6.29
CA LYS A 52 -11.25 5.56 4.94
C LYS A 52 -10.00 4.71 4.85
N TRP A 53 -9.92 3.84 3.85
CA TRP A 53 -8.68 3.18 3.46
C TRP A 53 -7.84 4.14 2.64
N ILE A 54 -6.54 4.17 2.89
CA ILE A 54 -5.56 4.92 2.09
C ILE A 54 -4.60 3.89 1.53
N ILE A 55 -4.44 3.84 0.22
CA ILE A 55 -3.62 2.83 -0.45
C ILE A 55 -2.62 3.48 -1.41
N ASP A 56 -1.43 2.90 -1.46
CA ASP A 56 -0.43 3.10 -2.49
C ASP A 56 -0.05 1.69 -3.01
N PRO A 57 -0.40 1.37 -4.28
CA PRO A 57 -0.21 0.05 -4.84
C PRO A 57 1.28 -0.29 -5.07
N ILE A 58 2.14 0.68 -5.40
CA ILE A 58 3.58 0.48 -5.60
C ILE A 58 4.35 1.74 -5.17
N ASP A 59 4.71 1.79 -3.89
CA ASP A 59 5.68 2.76 -3.37
C ASP A 59 7.06 2.40 -3.90
N GLY A 60 7.68 3.32 -4.65
CA GLY A 60 8.93 3.08 -5.36
C GLY A 60 8.75 2.68 -6.82
N THR A 61 7.74 3.21 -7.50
CA THR A 61 7.46 3.01 -8.94
C THR A 61 8.70 3.13 -9.83
N LEU A 62 9.62 4.07 -9.56
CA LEU A 62 10.87 4.23 -10.30
C LEU A 62 11.83 3.06 -10.08
N ASN A 63 11.91 2.54 -8.87
CA ASN A 63 12.70 1.35 -8.58
C ASN A 63 12.11 0.14 -9.31
N PHE A 64 10.80 -0.03 -9.24
CA PHE A 64 10.08 -1.08 -9.95
C PHE A 64 10.32 -1.02 -11.46
N LEU A 65 10.24 0.19 -12.07
CA LEU A 65 10.54 0.45 -13.48
C LEU A 65 11.95 0.01 -13.91
N ASN A 66 12.94 0.27 -13.04
CA ASN A 66 14.34 -0.03 -13.33
C ASN A 66 14.75 -1.44 -12.89
N GLY A 67 13.80 -2.28 -12.45
CA GLY A 67 14.09 -3.62 -11.93
C GLY A 67 14.92 -3.61 -10.65
N ILE A 68 14.93 -2.48 -9.93
CA ILE A 68 15.56 -2.37 -8.61
C ILE A 68 14.59 -3.03 -7.62
N PRO A 69 15.01 -4.09 -6.92
CA PRO A 69 14.12 -4.91 -6.09
C PRO A 69 13.89 -4.25 -4.72
N HIS A 70 13.37 -3.02 -4.74
CA HIS A 70 13.08 -2.22 -3.57
C HIS A 70 11.85 -1.34 -3.84
N PHE A 71 10.69 -1.90 -3.57
CA PHE A 71 9.38 -1.27 -3.66
C PHE A 71 8.44 -1.95 -2.67
N ALA A 72 7.34 -1.32 -2.30
CA ALA A 72 6.40 -1.86 -1.34
C ALA A 72 4.94 -1.54 -1.71
N ILE A 73 4.02 -2.26 -1.09
CA ILE A 73 2.59 -1.97 -1.11
C ILE A 73 2.25 -1.36 0.25
N SER A 74 1.56 -0.22 0.26
CA SER A 74 1.16 0.47 1.50
C SER A 74 -0.35 0.56 1.62
N VAL A 75 -0.87 0.21 2.80
CA VAL A 75 -2.30 0.30 3.13
C VAL A 75 -2.44 0.86 4.54
N ALA A 76 -3.21 1.92 4.70
CA ALA A 76 -3.54 2.49 6.00
C ALA A 76 -5.06 2.60 6.19
N LEU A 77 -5.50 2.50 7.44
CA LEU A 77 -6.86 2.80 7.84
C LEU A 77 -6.89 4.11 8.62
N GLU A 78 -7.58 5.09 8.07
CA GLU A 78 -7.94 6.33 8.74
C GLU A 78 -9.31 6.17 9.40
N LYS A 79 -9.42 6.61 10.66
CA LYS A 79 -10.68 6.80 11.36
C LYS A 79 -10.70 8.18 12.03
N ASN A 80 -11.71 8.99 11.75
CA ASN A 80 -11.86 10.35 12.29
C ASN A 80 -10.58 11.20 12.09
N ASN A 81 -10.05 11.23 10.88
CA ASN A 81 -8.81 11.93 10.49
C ASN A 81 -7.55 11.48 11.27
N GLN A 82 -7.55 10.25 11.79
CA GLN A 82 -6.39 9.66 12.45
C GLN A 82 -6.10 8.27 11.89
N ILE A 83 -4.83 8.01 11.55
CA ILE A 83 -4.40 6.67 11.17
C ILE A 83 -4.44 5.76 12.39
N ILE A 84 -5.23 4.69 12.31
CA ILE A 84 -5.41 3.71 13.39
C ILE A 84 -4.73 2.37 13.11
N CYS A 85 -4.43 2.08 11.85
CA CYS A 85 -3.70 0.88 11.42
C CYS A 85 -2.94 1.18 10.12
N GLY A 86 -1.79 0.53 9.93
CA GLY A 86 -1.00 0.61 8.72
C GLY A 86 -0.24 -0.68 8.44
N VAL A 87 -0.17 -1.05 7.17
CA VAL A 87 0.60 -2.17 6.65
C VAL A 87 1.49 -1.67 5.52
N VAL A 88 2.77 -2.03 5.56
CA VAL A 88 3.70 -1.89 4.44
C VAL A 88 4.26 -3.26 4.14
N PHE A 89 4.14 -3.71 2.90
CA PHE A 89 4.60 -5.03 2.47
C PHE A 89 5.63 -4.90 1.35
N ASP A 90 6.85 -5.35 1.61
CA ASP A 90 7.90 -5.54 0.60
C ASP A 90 7.79 -6.98 0.06
N PRO A 91 7.28 -7.19 -1.17
CA PRO A 91 7.08 -8.52 -1.73
C PRO A 91 8.38 -9.20 -2.17
N ILE A 92 9.46 -8.44 -2.39
CA ILE A 92 10.76 -8.98 -2.76
C ILE A 92 11.38 -9.69 -1.56
N LYS A 93 11.34 -9.04 -0.39
CA LYS A 93 11.94 -9.57 0.84
C LYS A 93 10.98 -10.41 1.66
N ASN A 94 9.70 -10.42 1.30
CA ASN A 94 8.62 -11.01 2.10
C ASN A 94 8.63 -10.42 3.53
N GLU A 95 8.69 -9.09 3.60
CA GLU A 95 8.68 -8.31 4.84
C GLU A 95 7.35 -7.59 4.97
N MET A 96 6.58 -7.94 6.00
CA MET A 96 5.34 -7.28 6.36
C MET A 96 5.55 -6.45 7.62
N PHE A 97 5.53 -5.13 7.44
CA PHE A 97 5.50 -4.15 8.52
C PHE A 97 4.03 -3.86 8.86
N LEU A 98 3.64 -4.09 10.10
CA LEU A 98 2.28 -3.85 10.60
C LEU A 98 2.36 -2.97 11.84
N ALA A 99 1.48 -1.98 11.92
CA ALA A 99 1.29 -1.20 13.13
C ALA A 99 -0.19 -0.92 13.36
N GLU A 100 -0.61 -1.03 14.61
CA GLU A 100 -1.91 -0.57 15.07
C GLU A 100 -1.70 0.47 16.17
N LYS A 101 -2.54 1.50 16.17
CA LYS A 101 -2.47 2.58 17.15
C LYS A 101 -2.49 1.99 18.56
N ASP A 102 -1.54 2.42 19.37
CA ASP A 102 -1.34 2.00 20.78
C ASP A 102 -0.98 0.51 20.97
N GLN A 103 -0.74 -0.27 19.90
CA GLN A 103 -0.35 -1.70 19.97
C GLN A 103 1.13 -1.95 19.59
N GLY A 104 1.81 -0.93 19.08
CA GLY A 104 3.20 -1.02 18.61
C GLY A 104 3.31 -1.40 17.13
N ALA A 105 4.54 -1.69 16.71
CA ALA A 105 4.87 -2.06 15.33
C ALA A 105 5.54 -3.45 15.29
N TYR A 106 5.32 -4.16 14.19
CA TYR A 106 5.75 -5.53 13.98
C TYR A 106 6.37 -5.67 12.58
N LEU A 107 7.41 -6.50 12.47
CA LEU A 107 7.96 -7.00 11.22
C LEU A 107 7.81 -8.52 11.22
N ASN A 108 7.06 -9.08 10.28
CA ASN A 108 6.82 -10.54 10.20
C ASN A 108 6.41 -11.13 11.56
N ASN A 109 5.43 -10.50 12.21
CA ASN A 109 4.87 -10.84 13.52
C ASN A 109 5.83 -10.68 14.71
N GLN A 110 7.05 -10.17 14.50
CA GLN A 110 8.00 -9.85 15.57
C GLN A 110 7.93 -8.36 15.90
N LYS A 111 7.80 -8.03 17.19
CA LYS A 111 7.73 -6.63 17.63
C LYS A 111 9.04 -5.91 17.33
N ILE A 112 8.94 -4.72 16.72
CA ILE A 112 10.09 -3.87 16.38
C ILE A 112 10.05 -2.54 17.14
N THR A 113 11.22 -1.94 17.31
CA THR A 113 11.39 -0.60 17.87
C THR A 113 12.45 0.15 17.07
N VAL A 114 12.33 1.47 17.01
CA VAL A 114 13.36 2.32 16.40
C VAL A 114 14.70 2.19 17.13
N SER A 115 15.80 2.50 16.43
CA SER A 115 17.13 2.50 17.04
C SER A 115 17.25 3.55 18.15
N LYS A 116 18.19 3.35 19.10
CA LYS A 116 18.54 4.36 20.13
C LYS A 116 19.39 5.51 19.59
N ARG A 117 19.71 5.51 18.30
CA ARG A 117 20.62 6.46 17.68
C ARG A 117 19.94 7.83 17.59
N LYS A 118 20.56 8.85 18.19
CA LYS A 118 20.00 10.22 18.27
C LYS A 118 20.32 11.11 17.07
N LYS A 119 21.24 10.71 16.19
CA LYS A 119 21.65 11.46 14.98
C LYS A 119 21.99 10.51 13.84
N ILE A 120 21.53 10.85 12.64
CA ILE A 120 21.80 10.15 11.38
C ILE A 120 23.30 10.19 11.06
#